data_AF-A0A838NUB6-F1
#
_entry.id   AF-A0A838NUB6-F1
#
_cell.length_a   1.000
_cell.length_b   1.000
_cell.length_c   1.000
_cell.angle_alpha   90.00
_cell.angle_beta   90.00
_cell.angle_gamma   90.00
#
_symmetry.space_group_name_H-M   'P 1'
#
loop_
_entity.id
_entity.type
_entity.pdbx_description
1 polymer ?
#
loop_
_entity_poly.entity_id
_entity_poly.type
_entity_poly.pdbx_seq_one_letter_code
_entity_poly.pdbx_strand_id
1 'polypeptide(L)' 'MTSKDEITQERAERIARSHACEHCGEYSFKKLRVRPASATNRKAVGEVWHISKTCGVCGMQHEIGIDAEGDIVYAA' A
#
# COMPACT_ATOMS: atom_id res chain seq x y z
N MET A 1 9.12 -17.75 1.97
CA MET A 1 10.32 -17.41 1.16
C MET A 1 10.35 -15.89 1.07
N THR A 2 10.97 -15.21 2.03
CA THR A 2 11.21 -13.77 1.94
C THR A 2 12.49 -13.59 1.12
N SER A 3 12.32 -13.28 -0.17
CA SER A 3 13.43 -12.94 -1.03
C SER A 3 14.13 -11.70 -0.46
N LYS A 4 15.46 -11.75 -0.41
CA LYS A 4 16.34 -10.79 0.25
C LYS A 4 16.24 -9.36 -0.31
N ASP A 5 15.59 -9.20 -1.45
CA ASP A 5 15.40 -7.95 -2.20
C ASP A 5 14.00 -7.33 -2.00
N GLU A 6 13.12 -7.97 -1.23
CA GLU A 6 11.78 -7.46 -0.95
C GLU A 6 11.84 -6.27 0.02
N ILE A 7 11.18 -5.15 -0.29
CA ILE A 7 11.07 -4.05 0.68
C ILE A 7 10.46 -4.53 2.01
N THR A 8 10.90 -3.94 3.11
CA THR A 8 10.33 -4.24 4.42
C THR A 8 8.90 -3.70 4.55
N GLN A 9 8.10 -4.31 5.42
CA GLN A 9 6.77 -3.82 5.77
C GLN A 9 6.81 -2.34 6.22
N GLU A 10 7.84 -1.95 6.98
CA GLU A 10 8.05 -0.57 7.42
C GLU A 10 8.28 0.39 6.24
N ARG A 11 9.02 -0.04 5.22
CA ARG A 11 9.22 0.76 4.00
C ARG A 11 7.92 0.86 3.19
N ALA A 12 7.17 -0.23 3.06
CA ALA A 12 5.85 -0.23 2.42
C ALA A 12 4.87 0.72 3.14
N GLU A 13 4.88 0.73 4.48
CA GLU A 13 4.07 1.67 5.26
C GLU A 13 4.45 3.13 4.96
N ARG A 14 5.74 3.46 4.90
CA ARG A 14 6.19 4.82 4.57
C ARG A 14 5.71 5.24 3.18
N ILE A 15 5.88 4.38 2.17
CA ILE A 15 5.42 4.66 0.80
C ILE A 15 3.91 4.92 0.78
N ALA A 16 3.12 4.10 1.48
CA ALA A 16 1.68 4.28 1.55
C ALA A 16 1.24 5.59 2.24
N ARG A 17 1.97 6.03 3.27
CA ARG A 17 1.74 7.33 3.94
C ARG A 17 2.13 8.50 3.05
N SER A 18 3.14 8.33 2.20
CA SER A 18 3.57 9.31 1.19
C SER A 18 2.66 9.35 -0.04
N HIS A 19 1.64 8.50 -0.12
CA HIS A 19 0.61 8.58 -1.13
C HIS A 19 -0.58 9.37 -0.57
N ALA A 20 -1.01 10.43 -1.26
CA ALA A 20 -2.16 11.24 -0.85
C ALA A 20 -3.47 10.43 -0.89
N CYS A 21 -4.52 10.98 -0.28
CA CYS A 21 -5.89 10.56 -0.54
C CYS A 21 -6.29 11.00 -1.96
N GLU A 22 -6.71 10.07 -2.81
CA GLU A 22 -7.09 10.36 -4.20
C GLU A 22 -8.35 11.23 -4.32
N HIS A 23 -9.16 11.31 -3.27
CA HIS A 23 -10.38 12.10 -3.27
C HIS A 23 -10.21 13.54 -2.76
N CYS A 24 -9.39 13.74 -1.72
CA CYS A 24 -9.25 15.07 -1.09
C CYS A 24 -7.81 15.58 -0.99
N GLY A 25 -6.82 14.85 -1.50
CA GLY A 25 -5.40 15.27 -1.53
C GLY A 25 -4.67 15.21 -0.19
N GLU A 26 -5.34 14.77 0.87
CA GLU A 26 -4.82 14.82 2.24
C GLU A 26 -3.93 13.61 2.58
N TYR A 27 -2.92 13.83 3.43
CA TYR A 27 -1.96 12.79 3.88
C TYR A 27 -2.26 12.24 5.29
N SER A 28 -3.31 12.76 5.93
CA SER A 28 -3.78 12.32 7.23
C SER A 28 -4.62 11.05 7.10
N PHE A 29 -4.12 9.93 7.62
CA PHE A 29 -4.82 8.64 7.63
C PHE A 29 -5.08 8.15 9.05
N LYS A 30 -6.36 7.95 9.40
CA LYS A 30 -6.77 7.47 10.74
C LYS A 30 -6.55 5.97 10.93
N LYS A 31 -6.51 5.22 9.83
CA LYS A 31 -6.25 3.78 9.82
C LYS A 31 -5.34 3.47 8.63
N LEU A 32 -4.30 2.69 8.86
CA LEU A 32 -3.42 2.15 7.84
C LEU A 32 -3.08 0.72 8.23
N ARG A 33 -3.26 -0.20 7.29
CA ARG A 33 -2.92 -1.62 7.47
C ARG A 33 -2.04 -2.03 6.30
N VAL A 34 -0.86 -2.55 6.62
CA VAL A 34 0.04 -3.16 5.64
C VAL A 34 0.00 -4.67 5.84
N ARG A 35 -0.23 -5.42 4.76
CA ARG A 35 -0.32 -6.88 4.78
C ARG A 35 0.48 -7.45 3.62
N PRO A 36 1.05 -8.65 3.76
CA PRO A 36 1.59 -9.37 2.61
C PRO A 36 0.48 -9.56 1.58
N ALA A 37 0.80 -9.33 0.31
CA ALA A 37 -0.08 -9.58 -0.80
C ALA A 37 -0.47 -11.06 -0.87
N SER A 38 -1.71 -11.29 -1.30
CA SER A 38 -2.22 -12.64 -1.56
C SER A 38 -1.45 -13.30 -2.70
N ALA A 39 -1.43 -14.64 -2.75
CA ALA A 39 -0.79 -15.37 -3.84
C ALA A 39 -1.40 -15.03 -5.22
N THR A 40 -2.69 -14.68 -5.25
CA THR A 40 -3.39 -14.24 -6.46
C THR A 40 -2.88 -12.89 -6.93
N ASN A 41 -2.80 -11.91 -6.04
CA ASN A 41 -2.41 -10.56 -6.41
C ASN A 41 -0.92 -10.45 -6.75
N ARG A 42 -0.04 -11.20 -6.03
CA ARG A 42 1.37 -11.36 -6.42
C ARG A 42 1.53 -11.83 -7.86
N LYS A 43 0.67 -12.74 -8.31
CA LYS A 43 0.71 -13.26 -9.69
C LYS A 43 0.04 -12.34 -10.71
N ALA A 44 -1.03 -11.66 -10.32
CA ALA A 44 -1.82 -10.85 -11.23
C ALA A 44 -1.18 -9.49 -11.53
N VAL A 45 -0.65 -8.82 -10.51
CA VAL A 45 -0.16 -7.43 -10.61
C VAL A 45 1.24 -7.24 -10.03
N GLY A 46 1.89 -8.31 -9.56
CA GLY A 46 3.23 -8.21 -8.98
C GLY A 46 3.28 -7.57 -7.59
N GLU A 47 2.13 -7.28 -6.95
CA GLU A 47 2.14 -6.70 -5.61
C GLU A 47 2.71 -7.68 -4.61
N VAL A 48 3.54 -7.16 -3.72
CA VAL A 48 4.13 -7.87 -2.59
C VAL A 48 3.46 -7.44 -1.29
N TRP A 49 3.13 -6.15 -1.19
CA TRP A 49 2.49 -5.55 -0.04
C TRP A 49 1.16 -4.95 -0.47
N HIS A 50 0.11 -5.40 0.21
CA HIS A 50 -1.22 -4.85 0.07
C HIS A 50 -1.49 -3.91 1.25
N ILE A 51 -1.79 -2.64 0.95
CA ILE A 51 -2.13 -1.64 1.94
C ILE A 51 -3.60 -1.27 1.84
N SER A 52 -4.28 -1.23 2.99
CA SER A 52 -5.59 -0.60 3.12
C SER A 52 -5.46 0.60 4.07
N LYS A 53 -5.77 1.81 3.59
CA LYS A 53 -5.74 3.03 4.39
C LYS A 53 -7.09 3.73 4.37
N THR A 54 -7.43 4.45 5.43
CA THR A 54 -8.65 5.27 5.51
C THR A 54 -8.26 6.71 5.80
N CYS A 55 -8.68 7.62 4.91
CA CYS A 55 -8.48 9.05 5.09
C CYS A 55 -9.08 9.49 6.43
N GLY A 56 -8.30 10.24 7.21
CA GLY A 56 -8.72 10.83 8.47
C GLY A 56 -9.68 12.01 8.30
N VAL A 57 -9.70 12.63 7.11
CA VAL A 57 -10.51 13.81 6.81
C VAL A 57 -11.80 13.45 6.09
N CYS A 58 -11.73 12.89 4.87
CA CYS A 58 -12.93 12.56 4.10
C CYS A 58 -13.49 11.16 4.40
N GLY A 59 -12.74 10.32 5.12
CA GLY A 59 -13.18 8.96 5.47
C GLY A 59 -13.07 7.93 4.33
N MET A 60 -12.61 8.32 3.14
CA MET A 60 -12.44 7.41 2.01
C MET A 60 -11.45 6.29 2.34
N GLN A 61 -11.80 5.08 1.91
CA GLN A 61 -10.92 3.92 1.98
C GLN A 61 -10.14 3.84 0.68
N HIS A 62 -8.84 3.57 0.81
CA HIS A 62 -7.95 3.36 -0.32
C HIS A 62 -7.25 2.02 -0.17
N GLU A 63 -7.02 1.36 -1.29
CA GLU A 63 -6.26 0.14 -1.44
C GLU A 63 -5.06 0.40 -2.35
N ILE A 64 -3.86 0.05 -1.89
CA ILE A 64 -2.62 0.27 -2.63
C ILE A 64 -1.85 -1.04 -2.68
N GLY A 65 -1.44 -1.45 -3.88
CA GLY A 65 -0.48 -2.53 -4.08
C GLY A 65 0.92 -1.97 -4.28
N ILE A 66 1.90 -2.48 -3.55
CA ILE A 66 3.32 -2.14 -3.70
C ILE A 66 4.11 -3.40 -4.04
N ASP A 67 5.00 -3.33 -5.02
CA ASP A 67 5.86 -4.44 -5.44
C ASP A 67 7.10 -4.63 -4.53
N ALA A 68 8.02 -5.50 -4.96
CA ALA A 68 9.24 -5.82 -4.23
C ALA A 68 10.24 -4.66 -4.17
N GLU A 69 10.21 -3.74 -5.14
CA GLU A 69 11.17 -2.62 -5.26
C GLU A 69 10.68 -1.36 -4.52
N GLY A 70 9.36 -1.29 -4.34
CA GLY A 70 8.68 -0.19 -3.67
C GLY A 70 7.85 0.68 -4.61
N ASP A 71 7.59 0.22 -5.82
CA ASP A 71 6.72 0.91 -6.76
C ASP A 71 5.24 0.55 -6.50
N ILE A 72 4.38 1.57 -6.64
CA ILE A 72 2.93 1.39 -6.52
C ILE A 72 2.42 0.78 -7.82
N VAL A 73 1.98 -0.47 -7.77
CA VAL A 73 1.45 -1.19 -8.94
C VAL A 73 -0.03 -0.90 -9.17
N TYR A 74 -0.76 -0.51 -8.13
CA TYR A 74 -2.12 0.04 -8.25
C TYR A 74 -2.49 0.89 -7.03
N ALA A 75 -3.42 1.82 -7.23
CA ALA A 75 -4.12 2.58 -6.20
C ALA A 75 -5.62 2.65 -6.56
N ALA A 76 -6.49 2.38 -5.60
CA ALA A 76 -7.95 2.36 -5.73
C ALA A 76 -8.62 2.92 -4.48
#